data_AF-C2EUK7-F1
#
_entry.id   AF-C2EUK7-F1
#
_cell.length_a   1.000
_cell.length_b   1.000
_cell.length_c   1.000
_cell.angle_alpha   90.00
_cell.angle_beta   90.00
_cell.angle_gamma   90.00
#
_symmetry.space_group_name_H-M   'P 1'
#
loop_
_entity.id
_entity.type
_entity.pdbx_description
1 polymer ?
#
loop_
_entity_poly.entity_id
_entity_poly.type
_entity_poly.pdbx_seq_one_letter_code
_entity_poly.pdbx_strand_id
1 'polypeptide(L)'
;MTELLKPTVMKQILTHSKEYQRAVKLLNVDWDLGNQMLFQDRVMAADIILARQLQHHHLIIGNVNLDDYQAVGQLLSQHSQWFSGAARFELLKPFNG
;
A
#
# COMPACT_ATOMS: atom_id res chain seq x y z
N MET A 1 -14.27 -9.00 -15.59
CA MET A 1 -15.05 -7.76 -15.69
C MET A 1 -14.13 -6.63 -15.28
N THR A 2 -13.98 -5.59 -16.10
CA THR A 2 -13.16 -4.43 -15.76
C THR A 2 -13.92 -3.64 -14.70
N GLU A 3 -13.60 -3.83 -13.42
CA GLU A 3 -14.12 -2.95 -12.39
C GLU A 3 -13.64 -1.52 -12.70
N LEU A 4 -14.58 -0.58 -12.76
CA LEU A 4 -14.26 0.82 -12.98
C LEU A 4 -13.69 1.41 -11.70
N LEU A 5 -12.55 2.09 -11.83
CA LEU A 5 -11.91 2.81 -10.73
C LEU A 5 -12.90 3.85 -10.15
N LYS A 6 -13.06 3.89 -8.83
CA LYS A 6 -13.96 4.85 -8.18
C LYS A 6 -13.51 6.30 -8.50
N PRO A 7 -14.45 7.24 -8.73
CA PRO A 7 -14.11 8.63 -9.06
C PRO A 7 -13.17 9.31 -8.04
N THR A 8 -13.29 8.98 -6.76
CA THR A 8 -12.40 9.49 -5.71
C THR A 8 -10.95 9.06 -5.90
N VAL A 9 -10.73 7.80 -6.29
CA VAL A 9 -9.37 7.26 -6.54
C VAL A 9 -8.80 7.89 -7.81
N MET A 10 -9.62 8.05 -8.84
CA MET A 10 -9.23 8.75 -10.08
C MET A 10 -8.78 10.18 -9.79
N LYS A 11 -9.52 10.90 -8.95
CA LYS A 11 -9.14 12.25 -8.51
C LYS A 11 -7.78 12.23 -7.78
N GLN A 12 -7.56 11.30 -6.85
CA GLN A 12 -6.31 11.20 -6.10
C GLN A 12 -5.09 10.99 -7.01
N ILE A 13 -5.23 10.15 -8.05
CA ILE A 13 -4.20 9.93 -9.06
C ILE A 13 -3.96 11.22 -9.85
N LEU A 14 -5.01 11.84 -10.39
CA LEU A 14 -4.90 13.06 -11.20
C LEU A 14 -4.29 14.24 -10.43
N THR A 15 -4.57 14.33 -9.12
CA THR A 15 -4.05 15.41 -8.27
C THR A 15 -2.75 15.05 -7.55
N HIS A 16 -2.17 13.86 -7.78
CA HIS A 16 -1.01 13.35 -7.03
C HIS A 16 -1.16 13.53 -5.51
N SER A 17 -2.32 13.13 -4.97
CA SER A 17 -2.62 13.35 -3.55
C SER A 17 -1.59 12.63 -2.65
N LYS A 18 -1.48 13.06 -1.39
CA LYS A 18 -0.55 12.44 -0.44
C LYS A 18 -0.82 10.95 -0.27
N GLU A 19 -2.09 10.54 -0.25
CA GLU A 19 -2.51 9.14 -0.14
C GLU A 19 -2.03 8.34 -1.36
N TYR A 20 -2.16 8.90 -2.57
CA TYR A 20 -1.65 8.27 -3.78
C TYR A 20 -0.13 8.12 -3.75
N GLN A 21 0.60 9.18 -3.38
CA GLN A 21 2.06 9.14 -3.27
C GLN A 21 2.53 8.10 -2.26
N ARG A 22 1.82 7.96 -1.14
CA ARG A 22 2.09 6.92 -0.14
C ARG A 22 1.88 5.52 -0.71
N ALA A 23 0.74 5.26 -1.34
CA ALA A 23 0.49 3.97 -1.99
C ALA A 23 1.57 3.62 -3.02
N VAL A 24 2.02 4.60 -3.82
CA VAL A 24 3.14 4.41 -4.77
C VAL A 24 4.46 4.11 -4.06
N LYS A 25 4.80 4.84 -2.99
CA LYS A 25 6.01 4.58 -2.19
C LYS A 25 6.02 3.18 -1.60
N LEU A 26 4.89 2.74 -1.05
CA LEU A 26 4.73 1.38 -0.54
C LEU A 26 5.01 0.35 -1.64
N LEU A 27 4.39 0.50 -2.82
CA LEU A 27 4.54 -0.42 -3.95
C LEU A 27 5.99 -0.47 -4.47
N ASN A 28 6.73 0.62 -4.36
CA ASN A 28 8.12 0.72 -4.79
C ASN A 28 9.15 0.43 -3.68
N VAL A 29 8.72 0.11 -2.46
CA VAL A 29 9.60 -0.11 -1.29
C VAL A 29 10.44 1.13 -0.95
N ASP A 30 9.86 2.32 -1.15
CA ASP A 30 10.48 3.63 -0.91
C ASP A 30 9.82 4.35 0.27
N TRP A 31 9.56 3.61 1.34
CA TRP A 31 8.87 4.14 2.51
C TRP A 31 9.85 4.70 3.55
N ASP A 32 9.61 5.95 3.95
CA ASP A 32 10.33 6.60 5.04
C ASP A 32 9.39 6.75 6.24
N LEU A 33 9.82 6.25 7.40
CA LEU A 33 9.08 6.37 8.66
C LEU A 33 9.08 7.81 9.21
N GLY A 34 9.89 8.70 8.65
CA GLY A 34 10.09 10.04 9.14
C GLY A 34 10.91 10.07 10.43
N ASN A 35 11.63 11.17 10.65
CA ASN A 35 12.56 11.29 11.77
C ASN A 35 11.89 11.79 13.08
N GLN A 36 10.55 11.78 13.14
CA GLN A 36 9.81 12.31 14.29
C GLN A 36 9.47 11.19 15.28
N MET A 37 10.19 11.18 16.42
CA MET A 37 10.08 10.15 17.47
C MET A 37 8.65 9.91 18.00
N LEU A 38 7.78 10.92 17.95
CA LEU A 38 6.42 10.85 18.50
C LEU A 38 5.35 10.44 17.48
N PHE A 39 5.61 10.64 16.19
CA PHE A 39 4.67 10.35 15.10
C PHE A 39 5.42 9.75 13.93
N GLN A 40 5.73 8.46 14.04
CA GLN A 40 6.26 7.71 12.91
C GLN A 40 5.17 7.61 11.84
N ASP A 41 5.53 7.96 10.61
CA ASP A 41 4.63 7.95 9.47
C ASP A 41 4.45 6.52 8.95
N ARG A 42 3.80 5.68 9.75
CA ARG A 42 3.59 4.26 9.45
C ARG A 42 2.60 4.09 8.32
N VAL A 43 2.76 2.98 7.60
CA VAL A 43 1.79 2.46 6.64
C VAL A 43 0.50 2.12 7.39
N MET A 44 -0.61 2.66 6.89
CA MET A 44 -1.96 2.47 7.40
C MET A 44 -2.76 1.54 6.47
N ALA A 45 -3.88 0.99 6.97
CA ALA A 45 -4.73 0.12 6.17
C ALA A 45 -5.23 0.79 4.87
N ALA A 46 -5.51 2.10 4.91
CA ALA A 46 -5.92 2.86 3.74
C ALA A 46 -4.85 2.88 2.64
N ASP A 47 -3.56 2.94 3.00
CA ASP A 47 -2.45 2.89 2.05
C ASP A 47 -2.41 1.52 1.33
N ILE A 48 -2.66 0.43 2.06
CA ILE A 48 -2.71 -0.94 1.50
C ILE A 48 -3.88 -1.08 0.52
N ILE A 49 -5.08 -0.63 0.91
CA ILE A 49 -6.29 -0.73 0.08
C ILE A 49 -6.09 0.03 -1.23
N LEU A 50 -5.53 1.24 -1.16
CA LEU A 50 -5.27 2.05 -2.35
C LEU A 50 -4.17 1.41 -3.21
N ALA A 51 -3.08 0.94 -2.63
CA ALA A 51 -2.00 0.26 -3.35
C ALA A 51 -2.49 -0.98 -4.11
N ARG A 52 -3.33 -1.81 -3.48
CA ARG A 52 -3.96 -2.96 -4.16
C ARG A 52 -4.86 -2.53 -5.32
N GLN A 53 -5.66 -1.48 -5.16
CA GLN A 53 -6.46 -0.95 -6.26
C GLN A 53 -5.59 -0.50 -7.44
N LEU A 54 -4.47 0.18 -7.17
CA LEU A 54 -3.55 0.60 -8.22
C LEU A 54 -2.95 -0.59 -8.99
N GLN A 55 -2.60 -1.69 -8.29
CA GLN A 55 -2.12 -2.91 -8.93
C GLN A 55 -3.21 -3.64 -9.71
N HIS A 56 -4.40 -3.79 -9.12
CA HIS A 56 -5.51 -4.49 -9.74
C HIS A 56 -5.94 -3.83 -11.07
N HIS A 57 -5.94 -2.50 -11.11
CA HIS A 57 -6.24 -1.73 -12.32
C HIS A 57 -5.02 -1.50 -13.23
N HIS A 58 -3.87 -2.15 -12.96
CA HIS A 58 -2.63 -2.04 -13.73
C HIS A 58 -2.10 -0.59 -13.88
N LEU A 59 -2.44 0.28 -12.92
CA LEU A 59 -2.02 1.69 -12.92
C LEU A 59 -0.61 1.86 -12.38
N ILE A 60 -0.24 1.03 -11.39
CA ILE A 60 1.10 0.93 -10.84
C ILE A 60 1.38 -0.55 -10.61
N ILE A 61 2.40 -1.09 -11.26
CA ILE A 61 2.84 -2.48 -11.04
C ILE A 61 3.62 -2.56 -9.72
N GLY A 62 4.55 -1.62 -9.50
CA GLY A 62 5.42 -1.59 -8.32
C GLY A 62 6.51 -2.67 -8.34
N ASN A 63 7.38 -2.62 -7.33
CA ASN A 63 8.42 -3.62 -7.09
C ASN A 63 7.90 -4.82 -6.28
N VAL A 64 6.81 -4.64 -5.53
CA VAL A 64 6.21 -5.68 -4.70
C VAL A 64 4.78 -5.94 -5.17
N ASN A 65 4.49 -7.21 -5.49
CA ASN A 65 3.14 -7.66 -5.76
C ASN A 65 2.38 -7.93 -4.46
N LEU A 66 1.36 -7.12 -4.13
CA LEU A 66 0.60 -7.31 -2.89
C LEU A 66 -0.38 -8.50 -2.95
N ASP A 67 -0.67 -9.02 -4.13
CA ASP A 67 -1.49 -10.23 -4.32
C ASP A 67 -0.67 -11.53 -4.19
N ASP A 68 0.66 -11.43 -4.05
CA ASP A 68 1.56 -12.56 -3.82
C ASP A 68 1.92 -12.69 -2.33
N TYR A 69 1.55 -13.82 -1.72
CA TYR A 69 1.83 -14.12 -0.32
C TYR A 69 3.32 -14.11 0.01
N GLN A 70 4.18 -14.64 -0.87
CA GLN A 70 5.62 -14.66 -0.63
C GLN A 70 6.20 -13.25 -0.64
N ALA A 71 5.79 -12.42 -1.61
CA ALA A 71 6.23 -11.03 -1.70
C ALA A 71 5.77 -10.21 -0.48
N VAL A 72 4.52 -10.40 -0.06
CA VAL A 72 3.96 -9.83 1.17
C VAL A 72 4.73 -10.29 2.42
N GLY A 73 5.04 -11.58 2.52
CA GLY A 73 5.80 -12.13 3.64
C GLY A 73 7.21 -11.57 3.72
N GLN A 74 7.90 -11.42 2.58
CA GLN A 74 9.22 -10.79 2.50
C GLN A 74 9.16 -9.32 2.91
N LEU A 75 8.18 -8.57 2.40
CA LEU A 75 7.97 -7.16 2.75
C LEU A 75 7.75 -6.98 4.25
N LEU A 76 6.89 -7.80 4.87
CA LEU A 76 6.64 -7.73 6.31
C LEU A 76 7.84 -8.16 7.15
N SER A 77 8.61 -9.14 6.69
CA SER A 77 9.82 -9.59 7.37
C SER A 77 10.91 -8.52 7.37
N GLN A 78 11.19 -7.93 6.21
CA GLN A 78 12.25 -6.94 6.03
C GLN A 78 11.87 -5.57 6.61
N HIS A 79 10.60 -5.20 6.56
CA HIS A 79 10.13 -3.86 6.89
C HIS A 79 9.01 -3.83 7.93
N SER A 80 9.00 -4.79 8.87
CA SER A 80 7.93 -4.94 9.87
C SER A 80 7.54 -3.63 10.56
N GLN A 81 8.51 -2.79 10.90
CA GLN A 81 8.34 -1.48 11.57
C GLN A 81 7.57 -0.43 10.74
N TRP A 82 7.50 -0.57 9.42
CA TRP A 82 6.73 0.34 8.56
C TRP A 82 5.23 0.23 8.82
N PHE A 83 4.75 -0.95 9.19
CA PHE A 83 3.32 -1.24 9.19
C PHE A 83 2.69 -1.04 10.57
N SER A 84 1.59 -0.30 10.61
CA SER A 84 0.64 -0.36 11.72
C SER A 84 -0.01 -1.75 11.83
N GLY A 85 -0.59 -2.07 13.00
CA GLY A 85 -1.30 -3.34 13.18
C GLY A 85 -2.45 -3.53 12.19
N ALA A 86 -3.21 -2.47 11.92
CA ALA A 86 -4.28 -2.48 10.93
C ALA A 86 -3.78 -2.69 9.51
N ALA A 87 -2.63 -2.09 9.14
CA ALA A 87 -2.04 -2.31 7.82
C ALA A 87 -1.56 -3.75 7.63
N ARG A 88 -0.93 -4.36 8.65
CA ARG A 88 -0.53 -5.78 8.60
C ARG A 88 -1.74 -6.69 8.41
N PHE A 89 -2.82 -6.42 9.13
CA PHE A 89 -4.07 -7.17 9.00
C PHE A 89 -4.62 -7.06 7.58
N GLU A 90 -4.78 -5.85 7.05
CA GLU A 90 -5.34 -5.64 5.69
C GLU A 90 -4.43 -6.22 4.59
N LEU A 91 -3.11 -6.21 4.81
CA LEU A 91 -2.14 -6.77 3.87
C LEU A 91 -2.18 -8.30 3.83
N LEU A 92 -2.44 -8.96 4.96
CA LEU A 92 -2.57 -10.43 5.05
C LEU A 92 -3.98 -10.96 4.80
N LYS A 93 -5.00 -10.11 4.94
CA LYS A 93 -6.43 -10.47 4.83
C LYS A 93 -6.79 -11.35 3.63
N PRO A 94 -6.26 -11.16 2.41
CA PRO A 94 -6.60 -12.03 1.28
C PRO A 94 -6.12 -13.48 1.42
N PHE A 95 -5.17 -13.75 2.32
CA PHE A 95 -4.56 -15.07 2.50
C PHE A 95 -5.08 -15.82 3.73
N ASN A 96 -5.84 -15.14 4.60
CA ASN A 96 -6.33 -15.68 5.87
C ASN A 96 -7.70 -16.38 5.74
N GLY A 97 -7.85 -17.24 4.72
CA GLY A 97 -9.12 -17.92 4.37
C GLY A 97 -9.92 -18.45 5.55
#